data_AF-A0A2G9U0E3-F1
#
_entry.id   AF-A0A2G9U0E3-F1
#
_cell.length_a   1.000
_cell.length_b   1.000
_cell.length_c   1.000
_cell.angle_alpha   90.00
_cell.angle_beta   90.00
_cell.angle_gamma   90.00
#
_symmetry.space_group_name_H-M   'P 1'
#
loop_
_entity.id
_entity.type
_entity.pdbx_description
1 polymer ?
#
loop_
_entity_poly.entity_id
_entity_poly.type
_entity_poly.pdbx_seq_one_letter_code
_entity_poly.pdbx_strand_id
1 'polypeptide(L)'
;DALLPPFLRNVTAEARKEYFEIVTSQNETIAEQKKDVLEWAKRNDVEDEVNEYNTNITNIKQELRKNVTELIERLPSALEDFSKVMENDDQTHAELKKALKDLIAEKPKEYSVLFFALGKEIFSGHHKDLKDIMGASKGKSSNRSQESNESSEENN
;
A
#
# COMPACT_ATOMS: atom_id res chain seq x y z
N ASP A 1 -4.83 -1.23 -20.25
CA ASP A 1 -6.19 -0.65 -20.23
C ASP A 1 -6.73 -0.24 -18.86
N ALA A 2 -5.89 0.24 -17.94
CA ALA A 2 -6.36 0.92 -16.74
C ALA A 2 -6.06 2.43 -16.89
N LEU A 3 -7.07 3.26 -16.57
CA LEU A 3 -6.96 4.70 -16.24
C LEU A 3 -6.94 5.73 -17.38
N LEU A 4 -7.47 5.43 -18.57
CA LEU A 4 -7.79 6.50 -19.53
C LEU A 4 -9.14 7.15 -19.16
N PRO A 5 -9.23 8.49 -19.07
CA PRO A 5 -10.50 9.17 -18.88
C PRO A 5 -11.56 8.70 -19.90
N PRO A 6 -12.77 8.31 -19.47
CA PRO A 6 -13.75 7.68 -20.36
C PRO A 6 -14.13 8.51 -21.60
N PHE A 7 -14.16 9.85 -21.46
CA PHE A 7 -14.49 10.78 -22.54
C PHE A 7 -13.51 10.74 -23.72
N LEU A 8 -12.29 10.21 -23.53
CA LEU A 8 -11.31 10.08 -24.62
C LEU A 8 -11.73 9.08 -25.70
N ARG A 9 -12.76 8.27 -25.44
CA ARG A 9 -13.37 7.37 -26.43
C ARG A 9 -14.19 8.12 -27.48
N ASN A 10 -14.67 9.32 -27.15
CA ASN A 10 -15.57 10.12 -27.99
C ASN A 10 -14.81 11.09 -28.91
N VAL A 11 -13.47 11.14 -28.84
CA VAL A 11 -12.64 12.09 -29.60
C VAL A 11 -11.70 11.39 -30.59
N THR A 12 -11.14 12.15 -31.52
CA THR A 12 -10.18 11.63 -32.53
C THR A 12 -8.86 11.19 -31.90
N ALA A 13 -8.02 10.48 -32.67
CA ALA A 13 -6.70 10.08 -32.21
C ALA A 13 -5.78 11.29 -31.96
N GLU A 14 -5.91 12.30 -32.83
CA GLU A 14 -5.19 13.57 -32.74
C GLU A 14 -5.62 14.34 -31.49
N ALA A 15 -6.92 14.42 -31.21
CA ALA A 15 -7.44 15.06 -30.01
C ALA A 15 -6.98 14.35 -28.73
N ARG A 16 -6.91 13.01 -28.73
CA ARG A 16 -6.30 12.27 -27.61
C ARG A 16 -4.84 12.63 -27.40
N LYS A 17 -4.07 12.80 -28.49
CA LYS A 17 -2.66 13.19 -28.41
C LYS A 17 -2.51 14.57 -27.78
N GLU A 18 -3.31 15.55 -28.21
CA GLU A 18 -3.34 16.89 -27.62
C GLU A 18 -3.68 16.86 -26.12
N TYR A 19 -4.68 16.06 -25.74
CA TYR A 19 -5.03 15.88 -24.32
C TYR A 19 -3.83 15.41 -23.50
N PHE A 20 -3.08 14.41 -23.99
CA PHE A 20 -1.88 13.92 -23.30
C PHE A 20 -0.75 14.93 -23.25
N GLU A 21 -0.57 15.74 -24.30
CA GLU A 21 0.41 16.83 -24.30
C GLU A 21 0.10 17.84 -23.18
N ILE A 22 -1.18 18.18 -22.97
CA ILE A 22 -1.61 19.07 -21.87
C ILE A 22 -1.37 18.41 -20.50
N VAL A 23 -1.91 17.22 -20.24
CA VAL A 23 -1.87 16.63 -18.88
C VAL A 23 -0.51 16.07 -18.47
N THR A 24 0.43 15.94 -19.40
CA THR A 24 1.82 15.54 -19.10
C THR A 24 2.79 16.71 -19.09
N SER A 25 2.32 17.93 -19.38
CA SER A 25 3.12 19.15 -19.29
C SER A 25 3.73 19.30 -17.91
N GLN A 26 5.05 19.48 -17.84
CA GLN A 26 5.78 19.67 -16.58
C GLN A 26 5.94 21.15 -16.20
N ASN A 27 5.53 22.06 -17.08
CA ASN A 27 5.81 23.49 -16.98
C ASN A 27 4.59 24.31 -16.55
N GLU A 28 3.41 23.71 -16.54
CA GLU A 28 2.14 24.34 -16.13
C GLU A 28 1.75 23.91 -14.72
N THR A 29 1.07 24.81 -14.03
CA THR A 29 0.36 24.44 -12.80
C THR A 29 -0.81 23.51 -13.13
N ILE A 30 -1.23 22.72 -12.15
CA ILE A 30 -2.43 21.87 -12.27
C ILE A 30 -3.68 22.70 -12.58
N ALA A 31 -3.74 23.96 -12.15
CA ALA A 31 -4.86 24.85 -12.43
C ALA A 31 -4.86 25.30 -13.89
N GLU A 32 -3.70 25.63 -14.45
CA GLU A 32 -3.52 25.95 -15.88
C GLU A 32 -3.85 24.73 -16.74
N GLN A 33 -3.29 23.56 -16.44
CA GLN A 33 -3.62 22.31 -17.15
C GLN A 33 -5.13 22.03 -17.18
N LYS A 34 -5.84 22.25 -16.06
CA LYS A 34 -7.29 22.08 -16.02
C LYS A 34 -8.02 23.06 -16.92
N LYS A 35 -7.55 24.31 -16.98
CA LYS A 35 -8.11 25.32 -17.87
C LYS A 35 -7.88 24.91 -19.34
N ASP A 36 -6.68 24.46 -19.67
CA ASP A 36 -6.33 24.04 -21.03
C ASP A 36 -7.08 22.78 -21.46
N VAL A 37 -7.32 21.84 -20.54
CA VAL A 37 -8.20 20.69 -20.77
C VAL A 37 -9.65 21.12 -21.02
N LEU A 38 -10.17 22.15 -20.34
CA LEU A 38 -11.52 22.67 -20.60
C LEU A 38 -11.61 23.37 -21.96
N GLU A 39 -10.58 24.13 -22.34
CA GLU A 39 -10.49 24.74 -23.67
C GLU A 39 -10.37 23.68 -24.77
N TRP A 40 -9.58 22.62 -24.53
CA TRP A 40 -9.52 21.43 -25.39
C TRP A 40 -10.87 20.71 -25.49
N ALA A 41 -11.59 20.56 -24.37
CA ALA A 41 -12.87 19.87 -24.34
C ALA A 41 -13.93 20.58 -25.20
N LYS A 42 -13.95 21.92 -25.14
CA LYS A 42 -14.81 22.76 -25.99
C LYS A 42 -14.52 22.59 -27.48
N ARG A 43 -13.24 22.49 -27.87
CA ARG A 43 -12.85 22.28 -29.27
C ARG A 43 -13.22 20.90 -29.82
N ASN A 44 -13.47 19.93 -28.94
CA ASN A 44 -13.74 18.55 -29.27
C ASN A 44 -15.16 18.10 -28.88
N ASP A 45 -16.04 19.04 -28.51
CA ASP A 45 -17.44 18.79 -28.13
C ASP A 45 -17.62 17.73 -27.02
N VAL A 46 -16.72 17.72 -26.02
CA VAL A 46 -16.76 16.80 -24.85
C VAL A 46 -16.71 17.54 -23.50
N GLU A 47 -17.19 18.79 -23.47
CA GLU A 47 -17.15 19.64 -22.27
C GLU A 47 -17.94 19.04 -21.10
N ASP A 48 -19.12 18.48 -21.37
CA ASP A 48 -19.99 17.89 -20.34
C ASP A 48 -19.33 16.67 -19.70
N GLU A 49 -18.76 15.76 -20.49
CA GLU A 49 -18.11 14.56 -19.97
C GLU A 49 -16.81 14.87 -19.22
N VAL A 50 -16.08 15.90 -19.62
CA VAL A 50 -14.90 16.39 -18.89
C VAL A 50 -15.31 17.00 -17.55
N ASN A 51 -16.40 17.76 -17.51
CA ASN A 51 -16.93 18.34 -16.27
C ASN A 51 -17.45 17.26 -15.31
N GLU A 52 -18.16 16.26 -15.82
CA GLU A 52 -18.59 15.09 -15.05
C GLU A 52 -17.39 14.34 -14.47
N TYR A 53 -16.38 14.06 -15.30
CA TYR A 53 -15.15 13.39 -14.87
C TYR A 53 -14.43 14.19 -13.77
N ASN A 54 -14.28 15.51 -13.93
CA ASN A 54 -13.66 16.38 -12.94
C ASN A 54 -14.41 16.39 -11.60
N THR A 55 -15.74 16.35 -11.65
CA THR A 55 -16.60 16.25 -10.47
C THR A 55 -16.39 14.92 -9.76
N ASN A 56 -16.40 13.81 -10.51
CA ASN A 56 -16.16 12.47 -9.97
C ASN A 56 -14.77 12.36 -9.30
N ILE A 57 -13.72 12.84 -9.96
CA ILE A 57 -12.36 12.86 -9.39
C ILE A 57 -12.29 13.71 -8.11
N THR A 58 -13.04 14.81 -8.06
CA THR A 58 -13.12 15.65 -6.85
C THR A 58 -13.76 14.89 -5.69
N ASN A 59 -14.85 14.18 -5.93
CA ASN A 59 -15.51 13.35 -4.92
C ASN A 59 -14.59 12.21 -4.44
N ILE A 60 -13.93 11.50 -5.36
CA ILE A 60 -12.96 10.45 -5.02
C ILE A 60 -11.83 11.00 -4.13
N LYS A 61 -11.32 12.21 -4.42
CA LYS A 61 -10.30 12.85 -3.57
C LYS A 61 -10.81 13.17 -2.17
N GLN A 62 -12.05 13.61 -2.04
CA GLN A 62 -12.67 13.89 -0.74
C GLN A 62 -12.89 12.60 0.06
N GLU A 63 -13.40 11.55 -0.57
CA GLU A 63 -13.56 10.23 0.05
C GLU A 63 -12.21 9.62 0.46
N LEU A 64 -11.20 9.71 -0.41
CA LEU A 64 -9.85 9.27 -0.10
C LEU A 64 -9.32 10.00 1.14
N ARG A 65 -9.42 11.33 1.16
CA ARG A 65 -8.97 12.15 2.30
C ARG A 65 -9.69 11.71 3.57
N LYS A 66 -11.02 11.62 3.55
CA LYS A 66 -11.83 11.20 4.70
C LYS A 66 -11.41 9.81 5.20
N ASN A 67 -11.42 8.81 4.32
CA ASN A 67 -11.16 7.41 4.69
C ASN A 67 -9.74 7.21 5.22
N VAL A 68 -8.74 7.90 4.64
CA VAL A 68 -7.35 7.84 5.11
C VAL A 68 -7.19 8.57 6.44
N THR A 69 -7.81 9.74 6.62
CA THR A 69 -7.82 10.44 7.92
C THR A 69 -8.42 9.58 9.02
N GLU A 70 -9.59 8.99 8.79
CA GLU A 70 -10.24 8.09 9.76
C GLU A 70 -9.40 6.84 10.07
N LEU A 71 -8.64 6.34 9.09
CA LEU A 71 -7.71 5.24 9.33
C LEU A 71 -6.54 5.68 10.22
N ILE A 72 -5.93 6.81 9.92
CA ILE A 72 -4.82 7.38 10.71
C ILE A 72 -5.24 7.63 12.16
N GLU A 73 -6.44 8.15 12.38
CA GLU A 73 -6.99 8.40 13.73
C GLU A 73 -7.17 7.12 14.56
N ARG A 74 -7.36 5.97 13.90
CA ARG A 74 -7.49 4.65 14.55
C ARG A 74 -6.15 3.96 14.81
N LEU A 75 -5.08 4.34 14.11
CA LEU A 75 -3.77 3.69 14.24
C LEU A 75 -3.17 3.77 15.66
N PRO A 76 -3.27 4.88 16.42
CA PRO A 76 -2.74 4.93 17.79
C PRO A 76 -3.36 3.87 18.70
N SER A 77 -4.69 3.70 18.64
CA SER A 77 -5.37 2.66 19.42
C SER A 77 -4.96 1.25 18.97
N ALA A 78 -4.82 1.01 17.66
CA ALA A 78 -4.35 -0.29 17.15
C ALA A 78 -2.90 -0.60 17.59
N LEU A 79 -2.05 0.41 17.68
CA LEU A 79 -0.69 0.29 18.20
C LEU A 79 -0.69 -0.03 19.70
N GLU A 80 -1.56 0.62 20.49
CA GLU A 80 -1.72 0.32 21.91
C GLU A 80 -2.16 -1.13 22.14
N ASP A 81 -3.17 -1.60 21.39
CA ASP A 81 -3.66 -2.98 21.43
C ASP A 81 -2.55 -3.98 21.04
N PHE A 82 -1.76 -3.65 20.02
CA PHE A 82 -0.59 -4.44 19.62
C PHE A 82 0.47 -4.52 20.72
N SER A 83 0.85 -3.37 21.31
CA SER A 83 1.83 -3.32 22.39
C SER A 83 1.41 -4.14 23.60
N LYS A 84 0.14 -4.06 24.02
CA LYS A 84 -0.41 -4.89 25.11
C LYS A 84 -0.24 -6.38 24.84
N VAL A 85 -0.46 -6.81 23.60
CA VAL A 85 -0.25 -8.21 23.19
C VAL A 85 1.24 -8.56 23.21
N MET A 86 2.13 -7.68 22.77
CA MET A 86 3.57 -7.96 22.72
C MET A 86 4.26 -7.93 24.10
N GLU A 87 3.79 -7.09 25.01
CA GLU A 87 4.37 -6.88 26.35
C GLU A 87 3.83 -7.86 27.41
N ASN A 88 2.88 -8.74 27.03
CA ASN A 88 2.36 -9.77 27.92
C ASN A 88 3.30 -10.99 27.97
N ASP A 89 4.15 -11.04 29.00
CA ASP A 89 5.11 -12.13 29.22
C ASP A 89 4.48 -13.42 29.78
N ASP A 90 3.22 -13.36 30.24
CA ASP A 90 2.51 -14.50 30.83
C ASP A 90 1.86 -15.43 29.78
N GLN A 91 2.12 -15.20 28.49
CA GLN A 91 1.56 -16.01 27.39
C GLN A 91 2.61 -16.89 26.72
N THR A 92 2.18 -18.00 26.14
CA THR A 92 2.99 -18.83 25.25
C THR A 92 3.09 -18.21 23.85
N HIS A 93 4.11 -18.63 23.07
CA HIS A 93 4.23 -18.20 21.66
C HIS A 93 3.00 -18.56 20.80
N ALA A 94 2.31 -19.67 21.12
CA ALA A 94 1.10 -20.05 20.41
C ALA A 94 -0.06 -19.08 20.69
N GLU A 95 -0.19 -18.63 21.93
CA GLU A 95 -1.19 -17.65 22.35
C GLU A 95 -0.90 -16.27 21.77
N LEU A 96 0.36 -15.83 21.78
CA LEU A 96 0.80 -14.59 21.12
C LEU A 96 0.40 -14.56 19.65
N LYS A 97 0.73 -15.64 18.92
CA LYS A 97 0.38 -15.76 17.50
C LYS A 97 -1.13 -15.74 17.27
N LYS A 98 -1.91 -16.33 18.18
CA LYS A 98 -3.37 -16.29 18.12
C LYS A 98 -3.89 -14.88 18.37
N ALA A 99 -3.42 -14.20 19.43
CA ALA A 99 -3.84 -12.85 19.77
C ALA A 99 -3.57 -11.86 18.63
N LEU A 100 -2.38 -11.92 18.00
CA LEU A 100 -2.06 -11.10 16.84
C LEU A 100 -2.98 -11.39 15.64
N LYS A 101 -3.32 -12.67 15.39
CA LYS A 101 -4.28 -13.01 14.34
C LYS A 101 -5.68 -12.47 14.62
N ASP A 102 -6.12 -12.53 15.87
CA ASP A 102 -7.43 -12.03 16.27
C ASP A 102 -7.51 -10.51 16.06
N LEU A 103 -6.46 -9.77 16.44
CA LEU A 103 -6.33 -8.33 16.17
C LEU A 103 -6.44 -8.01 14.67
N ILE A 104 -5.68 -8.71 13.84
CA ILE A 104 -5.72 -8.54 12.36
C ILE A 104 -7.11 -8.83 11.81
N ALA A 105 -7.78 -9.86 12.31
CA ALA A 105 -9.11 -10.24 11.84
C ALA A 105 -10.16 -9.18 12.21
N GLU A 106 -10.02 -8.55 13.39
CA GLU A 106 -10.94 -7.51 13.86
C GLU A 106 -10.77 -6.19 13.09
N LYS A 107 -9.53 -5.74 12.92
CA LYS A 107 -9.21 -4.42 12.33
C LYS A 107 -8.20 -4.56 11.18
N PRO A 108 -8.58 -5.21 10.06
CA PRO A 108 -7.62 -5.64 9.04
C PRO A 108 -6.90 -4.49 8.33
N LYS A 109 -7.54 -3.32 8.18
CA LYS A 109 -6.92 -2.16 7.51
C LYS A 109 -5.88 -1.49 8.41
N GLU A 110 -6.21 -1.34 9.68
CA GLU A 110 -5.39 -0.75 10.73
C GLU A 110 -4.11 -1.56 10.89
N TYR A 111 -4.24 -2.88 11.10
CA TYR A 111 -3.07 -3.75 11.27
C TYR A 111 -2.26 -3.94 9.99
N SER A 112 -2.88 -3.89 8.80
CA SER A 112 -2.13 -3.89 7.55
C SER A 112 -1.21 -2.68 7.42
N VAL A 113 -1.69 -1.48 7.77
CA VAL A 113 -0.89 -0.25 7.70
C VAL A 113 0.12 -0.20 8.83
N LEU A 114 -0.28 -0.56 10.05
CA LEU A 114 0.59 -0.61 11.21
C LEU A 114 1.78 -1.55 11.00
N PHE A 115 1.56 -2.77 10.48
CA PHE A 115 2.64 -3.70 10.19
C PHE A 115 3.53 -3.26 9.03
N PHE A 116 2.99 -2.55 8.05
CA PHE A 116 3.83 -1.92 7.03
C PHE A 116 4.78 -0.90 7.68
N ALA A 117 4.27 -0.04 8.57
CA ALA A 117 5.07 0.97 9.26
C ALA A 117 6.13 0.31 10.19
N LEU A 118 5.72 -0.63 11.05
CA LEU A 118 6.64 -1.39 11.91
C LEU A 118 7.70 -2.14 11.08
N GLY A 119 7.30 -2.70 9.94
CA GLY A 119 8.19 -3.30 8.94
C GLY A 119 9.29 -2.36 8.47
N LYS A 120 8.96 -1.10 8.22
CA LYS A 120 9.90 -0.07 7.77
C LYS A 120 10.83 0.42 8.89
N GLU A 121 10.30 0.64 10.08
CA GLU A 121 11.06 1.19 11.22
C GLU A 121 11.96 0.15 11.90
N ILE A 122 11.50 -1.09 12.04
CA ILE A 122 12.20 -2.12 12.82
C ILE A 122 12.98 -3.08 11.90
N PHE A 123 12.43 -3.42 10.73
CA PHE A 123 12.93 -4.52 9.90
C PHE A 123 13.57 -4.07 8.59
N SER A 124 14.00 -2.82 8.48
CA SER A 124 14.65 -2.25 7.30
C SER A 124 15.99 -2.92 6.92
N GLY A 125 16.42 -3.96 7.65
CA GLY A 125 17.45 -4.91 7.24
C GLY A 125 17.06 -6.41 7.22
N HIS A 126 15.91 -6.83 7.79
CA HIS A 126 15.52 -8.25 7.95
C HIS A 126 14.00 -8.47 7.83
N HIS A 127 13.45 -8.28 6.64
CA HIS A 127 12.02 -8.51 6.31
C HIS A 127 11.52 -9.97 6.57
N LYS A 128 12.41 -10.90 6.96
CA LYS A 128 12.05 -12.29 7.26
C LYS A 128 11.34 -12.43 8.62
N ASP A 129 11.76 -11.66 9.62
CA ASP A 129 11.40 -11.93 11.02
C ASP A 129 9.92 -11.69 11.31
N LEU A 130 9.30 -10.64 10.75
CA LEU A 130 7.86 -10.39 10.96
C LEU A 130 6.98 -11.50 10.34
N LYS A 131 7.35 -12.05 9.17
CA LYS A 131 6.60 -13.15 8.54
C LYS A 131 6.78 -14.46 9.29
N ASP A 132 7.94 -14.66 9.91
CA ASP A 132 8.24 -15.83 10.74
C ASP A 132 7.51 -15.74 12.10
N ILE A 133 7.46 -14.56 12.71
CA ILE A 133 6.65 -14.25 13.91
C ILE A 133 5.15 -14.41 13.62
N MET A 134 4.67 -13.87 12.49
CA MET A 134 3.27 -14.06 12.03
C MET A 134 3.01 -15.49 11.50
N GLY A 135 4.06 -16.30 11.36
CA GLY A 135 4.02 -17.67 10.87
C GLY A 135 3.32 -17.84 9.51
N ALA A 136 3.54 -16.89 8.60
CA ALA A 136 3.09 -16.92 7.21
C ALA A 136 4.09 -17.64 6.28
N SER A 137 5.19 -18.17 6.83
CA SER A 137 6.18 -18.96 6.08
C SER A 137 5.57 -20.31 5.69
N LYS A 138 5.31 -20.50 4.39
CA LYS A 138 5.01 -21.83 3.84
C LYS A 138 6.25 -22.71 4.05
N GLY A 139 6.05 -23.81 4.77
CA GLY A 139 7.11 -24.70 5.23
C GLY A 139 8.12 -25.06 4.16
N LYS A 140 9.39 -24.89 4.52
CA LYS A 140 10.46 -25.77 4.07
C LYS A 140 11.12 -26.35 5.33
N SER A 141 10.63 -27.53 5.69
CA SER A 141 11.39 -28.45 6.54
C SER A 141 12.67 -28.82 5.78
N SER A 142 13.82 -28.65 6.42
CA SER A 142 15.06 -29.31 6.00
C SER A 142 15.84 -29.67 7.26
N ASN A 143 15.58 -30.86 7.77
CA ASN A 143 16.53 -31.63 8.56
C ASN A 143 17.89 -31.64 7.84
N ARG A 144 18.98 -31.35 8.56
CA ARG A 144 20.26 -32.01 8.29
C ARG A 144 20.97 -32.30 9.60
N SER A 145 21.10 -33.60 9.81
CA SER A 145 21.62 -34.32 10.95
C SER A 145 23.04 -33.92 11.35
N GLN A 146 23.30 -34.09 12.64
CA GLN A 146 24.62 -34.31 13.21
C GLN A 146 25.39 -35.34 12.38
N GLU A 147 26.64 -35.05 12.06
CA GLU A 147 27.63 -36.08 11.76
C GLU A 147 28.96 -35.62 12.37
N SER A 148 29.31 -36.33 13.43
CA SER A 148 30.63 -36.42 14.03
C SER A 148 31.68 -36.81 12.98
N ASN A 149 32.86 -36.19 13.03
CA ASN A 149 34.10 -36.92 12.76
C ASN A 149 35.27 -36.30 13.51
N GLU A 150 35.94 -37.20 14.22
CA GLU A 150 37.17 -37.08 14.97
C GLU A 150 38.34 -37.51 14.05
N SER A 151 39.56 -37.01 14.35
CA SER A 151 40.86 -37.34 13.72
C SER A 151 41.11 -36.64 12.36
N SER A 152 42.28 -36.02 12.08
CA SER A 152 43.63 -36.39 12.49
C SER A 152 44.59 -35.20 12.57
N GLU A 153 45.73 -35.50 13.19
CA GLU A 153 46.95 -34.75 13.43
C GLU A 153 47.59 -34.06 12.20
N GLU A 154 48.54 -33.19 12.54
CA GLU A 154 49.79 -32.83 11.84
C GLU A 154 49.99 -31.42 11.21
N ASN A 155 51.05 -30.78 11.72
CA ASN A 155 51.99 -29.83 11.10
C ASN A 155 51.63 -28.33 11.11
N ASN A 156 52.08 -27.59 12.13
CA ASN A 156 53.43 -26.96 12.18
C ASN A 156 53.67 -26.27 13.53
#